data_AF-A0A523UHM3-F1
#
_entry.id   AF-A0A523UHM3-F1
#
_cell.length_a   1.000
_cell.length_b   1.000
_cell.length_c   1.000
_cell.angle_alpha   90.00
_cell.angle_beta   90.00
_cell.angle_gamma   90.00
#
_symmetry.space_group_name_H-M   'P 1'
#
loop_
_entity.id
_entity.type
_entity.pdbx_description
1 polymer ?
#
loop_
_entity_poly.entity_id
_entity_poly.type
_entity_poly.pdbx_seq_one_letter_code
_entity_poly.pdbx_strand_id
1 'polypeptide(L)' 'MLQKLLCWLFGHKTVFKAFTGQTAVVDGPFEKGKTMPITVWSRSKFCLRCGATVHKDSEGASV' A
#
# COMPACT_ATOMS: atom_id res chain seq x y z
N MET A 1 9.24 19.87 -7.54
CA MET A 1 7.95 20.00 -8.26
C MET A 1 7.75 18.94 -9.34
N LEU A 2 8.78 18.55 -10.10
CA LEU A 2 8.73 17.51 -11.14
C LEU A 2 8.12 16.17 -10.65
N GLN A 3 8.49 15.71 -9.44
CA GLN A 3 7.97 14.47 -8.86
C GLN A 3 6.46 14.49 -8.59
N LYS A 4 5.88 15.67 -8.30
CA LYS A 4 4.42 15.82 -8.13
C LYS A 4 3.71 15.71 -9.48
N LEU A 5 4.28 16.30 -10.53
CA LEU A 5 3.77 16.24 -11.91
C LEU A 5 3.77 14.79 -12.44
N LEU A 6 4.86 14.05 -12.21
CA LEU A 6 4.95 12.64 -12.60
C LEU A 6 3.93 11.77 -11.85
N CYS A 7 3.73 11.98 -10.55
CA CYS A 7 2.70 11.24 -9.81
C CYS A 7 1.28 11.59 -10.25
N TRP A 8 1.05 12.81 -10.76
CA TRP A 8 -0.23 13.20 -11.33
C TRP A 8 -0.48 12.52 -12.68
N LEU A 9 0.55 12.37 -13.52
CA LEU A 9 0.46 11.70 -14.84
C LEU A 9 0.38 10.17 -14.74
N PHE A 10 1.18 9.54 -13.88
CA PHE A 10 1.29 8.08 -13.76
C PHE A 10 0.43 7.48 -12.65
N GLY A 11 -0.43 8.29 -12.03
CA GLY A 11 -1.24 7.88 -10.89
C GLY A 11 -0.49 7.93 -9.56
N HIS A 12 -1.23 8.31 -8.53
CA HIS A 12 -0.70 8.40 -7.18
C HIS A 12 -0.70 7.05 -6.48
N LYS A 13 0.42 6.70 -5.82
CA LYS A 13 0.52 5.49 -5.00
C LYS A 13 0.00 5.76 -3.59
N THR A 14 -1.19 5.26 -3.28
CA THR A 14 -1.91 5.46 -2.00
C THR A 14 -2.03 4.17 -1.19
N VAL A 15 -2.01 3.01 -1.85
CA VAL A 15 -2.18 1.69 -1.23
C VAL A 15 -0.85 1.17 -0.67
N PHE A 16 -0.89 0.68 0.57
CA PHE A 16 0.25 0.06 1.25
C PHE A 16 -0.18 -1.15 2.08
N LYS A 17 0.77 -2.05 2.36
CA LYS A 17 0.56 -3.13 3.34
C LYS A 17 0.81 -2.57 4.73
N ALA A 18 -0.24 -2.47 5.53
CA ALA A 18 -0.17 -2.09 6.93
C ALA A 18 -0.03 -3.33 7.81
N PHE A 19 0.80 -3.26 8.84
CA PHE A 19 0.85 -4.28 9.88
C PHE A 19 -0.32 -4.09 10.84
N THR A 20 -1.03 -5.18 11.15
CA THR A 20 -2.22 -5.16 12.02
C THR A 20 -1.90 -5.19 13.52
N GLY A 21 -0.64 -5.36 13.90
CA GLY A 21 -0.24 -5.60 15.29
C GLY A 21 -0.35 -7.07 15.71
N GLN A 22 -0.95 -7.92 14.87
CA GLN A 22 -1.15 -9.34 15.14
C GLN A 22 -0.23 -10.21 14.29
N THR A 23 0.17 -11.34 14.84
CA THR A 23 0.93 -12.37 14.12
C THR A 23 0.08 -13.63 13.98
N ALA A 24 0.17 -14.30 12.85
CA ALA A 24 -0.51 -15.58 12.59
C ALA A 24 0.52 -16.67 12.36
N VAL A 25 0.23 -17.87 12.84
CA VAL A 25 0.98 -19.07 12.45
C VAL A 25 0.49 -19.47 11.07
N VAL A 26 1.39 -19.48 10.09
CA VAL A 26 1.06 -19.87 8.73
C VAL A 26 1.16 -21.38 8.60
N ASP A 27 0.03 -22.04 8.33
CA ASP A 27 -0.03 -23.45 7.97
C ASP A 27 0.06 -23.61 6.45
N GLY A 28 1.25 -23.32 5.92
CA GLY A 28 1.57 -23.48 4.50
C GLY A 28 2.45 -24.72 4.25
N PRO A 29 2.42 -25.30 3.04
CA PRO A 29 3.24 -26.47 2.70
C PRO A 29 4.76 -26.20 2.76
N PHE A 30 5.19 -24.93 2.65
CA PHE A 30 6.61 -24.53 2.68
C PHE A 30 7.02 -23.77 3.94
N GLU A 31 6.07 -23.24 4.70
CA GLU A 31 6.34 -22.35 5.86
C GLU A 31 5.58 -22.80 7.11
N LYS A 32 5.34 -24.09 7.24
CA LYS A 32 4.57 -24.69 8.32
C LYS A 32 5.15 -24.32 9.68
N GLY A 33 4.35 -23.68 10.52
CA GLY A 33 4.74 -23.30 11.88
C GLY A 33 5.51 -21.99 12.01
N LYS A 34 5.69 -21.21 10.92
CA LYS A 34 6.25 -19.86 11.03
C LYS A 34 5.19 -18.86 11.48
N THR A 35 5.53 -18.09 12.51
CA THR A 35 4.73 -16.95 12.97
C THR A 35 5.05 -15.74 12.11
N MET A 36 4.11 -15.33 11.27
CA MET A 36 4.27 -14.21 10.35
C MET A 36 3.38 -13.03 10.75
N PRO A 37 3.83 -11.79 10.56
CA PRO A 37 2.99 -10.62 10.79
C PRO A 37 1.81 -10.60 9.80
N ILE A 38 0.58 -10.46 10.32
CA ILE A 38 -0.60 -10.28 9.49
C ILE A 38 -0.53 -8.88 8.89
N THR A 39 -0.45 -8.82 7.56
CA THR A 39 -0.47 -7.57 6.80
C THR A 39 -1.79 -7.42 6.07
N VAL A 40 -2.37 -6.23 6.14
CA VAL A 40 -3.61 -5.88 5.43
C VAL A 40 -3.33 -4.76 4.45
N TRP A 41 -4.02 -4.77 3.31
CA TRP A 41 -3.96 -3.66 2.37
C TRP A 41 -4.76 -2.50 2.93
N SER A 42 -4.10 -1.36 3.11
CA SER A 42 -4.70 -0.11 3.60
C SER A 42 -4.39 1.03 2.65
N ARG A 43 -5.17 2.11 2.75
CA ARG A 43 -5.07 3.28 1.88
C ARG A 43 -4.69 4.51 2.69
N SER A 44 -3.64 5.20 2.26
CA SER A 44 -3.24 6.50 2.82
C SER A 44 -4.01 7.63 2.15
N LYS A 45 -4.30 8.69 2.89
CA LYS A 45 -4.83 9.96 2.35
C LYS A 45 -3.79 10.73 1.52
N PHE A 46 -2.52 10.30 1.60
CA PHE A 46 -1.39 10.93 0.93
C PHE A 46 -0.75 9.97 -0.07
N CYS A 47 -0.24 10.52 -1.17
CA CYS A 47 0.59 9.79 -2.10
C CYS A 47 1.93 9.44 -1.42
N LEU A 48 2.22 8.15 -1.30
CA LEU A 48 3.44 7.62 -0.72
C LEU A 48 4.71 7.97 -1.53
N ARG A 49 4.54 8.42 -2.79
CA ARG A 49 5.65 8.84 -3.66
C ARG A 49 5.97 10.32 -3.56
N CYS A 50 4.97 11.20 -3.46
CA CYS A 50 5.17 12.65 -3.58
C CYS A 50 4.57 13.49 -2.45
N GLY A 51 3.94 12.87 -1.46
CA GLY A 51 3.33 13.52 -0.30
C GLY A 51 2.10 14.38 -0.61
N ALA A 52 1.61 14.40 -1.85
CA ALA A 52 0.39 15.11 -2.21
C ALA A 52 -0.84 14.43 -1.60
N THR A 53 -1.83 15.21 -1.17
CA THR A 53 -3.13 14.69 -0.74
C THR A 53 -3.90 14.17 -1.94
N VAL A 54 -4.39 12.93 -1.87
CA VAL A 54 -5.07 12.26 -2.99
C VAL A 54 -6.49 11.95 -2.56
N HIS A 55 -7.46 12.52 -3.28
CA HIS A 55 -8.88 12.25 -3.04
C HIS A 55 -9.27 10.87 -3.60
N LYS A 56 -10.34 10.28 -3.05
CA LYS A 56 -10.73 8.89 -3.33
C LYS A 56 -10.86 8.59 -4.83
N ASP A 57 -11.31 9.60 -5.57
CA ASP A 57 -11.68 9.51 -6.99
C ASP A 57 -10.50 9.77 -7.95
N SER A 58 -9.30 10.04 -7.42
CA SER A 58 -8.10 10.39 -8.19
C SER A 58 -7.14 9.20 -8.43
N GLU A 59 -7.55 7.98 -8.09
CA GLU A 59 -6.82 6.76 -8.47
C GLU A 59 -7.01 6.54 -9.97
N GLY A 60 -6.20 7.25 -10.77
CA GLY A 60 -6.01 6.94 -12.18
C GLY A 60 -5.70 5.45 -12.32
N ALA A 61 -6.38 4.82 -13.27
CA ALA A 61 -6.36 3.38 -13.54
C ALA A 61 -4.97 2.80 -13.30
N SER A 62 -4.86 1.92 -12.31
CA SER A 62 -3.67 1.11 -12.09
C SER A 62 -3.57 0.15 -13.27
N VAL A 63 -2.88 0.55 -14.34
CA VAL A 63 -2.38 -0.34 -15.39
C VAL A 63 -1.01 -0.84 -14.99
#